data_AF-A0A6G0VJ18-F1
#
_entry.id   AF-A0A6G0VJ18-F1
#
_cell.length_a   1.000
_cell.length_b   1.000
_cell.length_c   1.000
_cell.angle_alpha   90.00
_cell.angle_beta   90.00
_cell.angle_gamma   90.00
#
_symmetry.space_group_name_H-M   'P 1'
#
loop_
_entity.id
_entity.type
_entity.pdbx_description
1 polymer ?
#
loop_
_entity_poly.entity_id
_entity_poly.type
_entity_poly.pdbx_seq_one_letter_code
_entity_poly.pdbx_strand_id
1 'polypeptide(L)'
;MTPRYAETPQIPISAWVLNNITSSMPTRPMPSGVKERYSNLAMADPSFDQPGPVDLLIRADLYPLVMESGKVVVVLKSSMCEPHCGLVSLSVSLEETLNKFWQVEEPNVAPREFTEHGQCEQIFCNQMSRLDDGRFSVPLPFRVPVSPD
;
A
#
# COMPACT_ATOMS: atom_id res chain seq x y z
N MET A 1 -7.68 4.93 -17.01
CA MET A 1 -7.14 6.11 -16.30
C MET A 1 -5.98 6.82 -17.07
N THR A 2 -5.84 8.19 -17.21
CA THR A 2 -5.24 9.11 -18.28
C THR A 2 -3.73 9.16 -18.08
N PRO A 3 -2.83 8.92 -19.05
CA PRO A 3 -1.43 9.12 -18.82
C PRO A 3 -1.32 10.62 -18.96
N ARG A 4 -0.53 11.16 -18.07
CA ARG A 4 -0.30 12.58 -18.00
C ARG A 4 0.13 13.21 -19.33
N TYR A 5 0.72 12.43 -20.25
CA TYR A 5 1.38 12.92 -21.46
C TYR A 5 0.83 12.33 -22.78
N ALA A 6 -0.33 11.69 -22.78
CA ALA A 6 -0.96 11.21 -24.02
C ALA A 6 -2.50 11.14 -23.90
N GLU A 7 -3.20 11.16 -25.03
CA GLU A 7 -4.67 11.02 -25.08
C GLU A 7 -5.14 9.57 -25.30
N THR A 8 -4.24 8.66 -25.71
CA THR A 8 -4.52 7.22 -25.91
C THR A 8 -3.48 6.33 -25.22
N PRO A 9 -3.86 5.09 -24.84
CA PRO A 9 -5.15 4.38 -24.92
C PRO A 9 -6.06 4.60 -23.71
N GLN A 10 -7.39 4.44 -23.80
CA GLN A 10 -8.28 4.62 -22.65
C GLN A 10 -8.68 3.29 -21.97
N ILE A 11 -8.53 3.19 -20.64
CA ILE A 11 -9.02 2.06 -19.84
C ILE A 11 -10.35 2.43 -19.18
N PRO A 12 -11.47 1.83 -19.60
CA PRO A 12 -12.77 1.99 -18.95
C PRO A 12 -12.76 1.23 -17.62
N ILE A 13 -13.11 1.92 -16.54
CA ILE A 13 -13.26 1.31 -15.21
C ILE A 13 -14.56 1.80 -14.58
N SER A 14 -15.23 0.91 -13.86
CA SER A 14 -16.26 1.30 -12.91
C SER A 14 -15.57 1.62 -11.59
N ALA A 15 -15.68 2.87 -11.14
CA ALA A 15 -15.03 3.34 -9.92
C ALA A 15 -16.07 3.69 -8.86
N TRP A 16 -15.72 3.45 -7.61
CA TRP A 16 -16.46 3.94 -6.45
C TRP A 16 -15.97 5.35 -6.11
N VAL A 17 -16.90 6.28 -5.93
CA VAL A 17 -16.57 7.65 -5.53
C VAL A 17 -16.65 7.74 -4.01
N LEU A 18 -15.51 8.02 -3.37
CA LEU A 18 -15.38 8.18 -1.93
C LEU A 18 -14.99 9.64 -1.63
N ASN A 19 -15.43 10.16 -0.48
CA ASN A 19 -15.07 11.51 -0.04
C ASN A 19 -13.57 11.63 0.26
N ASN A 20 -12.98 10.55 0.78
CA ASN A 20 -11.55 10.44 0.99
C ASN A 20 -11.13 8.97 0.86
N ILE A 21 -10.00 8.73 0.20
CA ILE A 21 -9.45 7.39 0.01
C ILE A 21 -8.50 7.05 1.17
N THR A 22 -7.52 7.92 1.42
CA THR A 22 -6.51 7.77 2.48
C THR A 22 -6.21 9.12 3.11
N SER A 23 -5.47 9.15 4.22
CA SER A 23 -4.77 10.37 4.62
C SER A 23 -3.73 10.77 3.57
N SER A 24 -3.14 11.96 3.72
CA SER A 24 -2.11 12.44 2.80
C SER A 24 -0.92 11.48 2.71
N MET A 25 -0.54 11.13 1.49
CA MET A 25 0.55 10.21 1.17
C MET A 25 1.60 10.90 0.30
N PRO A 26 2.90 10.61 0.51
CA PRO A 26 3.44 9.90 1.67
C PRO A 26 3.17 10.69 2.97
N THR A 27 3.03 10.00 4.10
CA THR A 27 2.71 10.64 5.40
C THR A 27 3.78 11.62 5.86
N ARG A 28 4.99 11.48 5.32
CA ARG A 28 6.11 12.41 5.51
C ARG A 28 6.78 12.64 4.15
N PRO A 29 7.30 13.84 3.88
CA PRO A 29 8.06 14.10 2.68
C PRO A 29 9.21 13.11 2.51
N MET A 30 9.43 12.67 1.27
CA MET A 30 10.56 11.82 0.94
C MET A 30 11.87 12.64 0.91
N PRO A 31 13.03 12.02 1.14
CA PRO A 31 14.32 12.68 0.95
C PRO A 31 14.48 13.18 -0.49
N SER A 32 15.07 14.37 -0.66
CA SER A 32 15.27 15.01 -1.98
C SER A 32 16.01 14.13 -2.98
N GLY A 33 16.97 13.32 -2.51
CA GLY A 33 17.73 12.38 -3.35
C GLY A 33 16.87 11.33 -4.06
N VAL A 34 15.67 11.00 -3.54
CA VAL A 34 14.73 10.11 -4.23
C VAL A 34 14.11 10.82 -5.43
N LYS A 35 13.63 12.05 -5.23
CA LYS A 35 13.06 12.85 -6.32
C LYS A 35 14.09 13.12 -7.42
N GLU A 36 15.31 13.48 -7.04
CA GLU A 36 16.41 13.70 -7.98
C GLU A 36 16.75 12.45 -8.79
N ARG A 37 16.81 11.28 -8.14
CA ARG A 37 17.09 10.00 -8.80
C ARG A 37 16.10 9.66 -9.91
N TYR A 38 14.84 10.06 -9.77
CA TYR A 38 13.78 9.79 -10.74
C TYR A 38 13.37 11.02 -11.55
N SER A 39 14.14 12.11 -11.49
CA SER A 39 13.85 13.37 -12.17
C SER A 39 13.81 13.25 -13.71
N ASN A 40 14.46 12.22 -14.25
CA ASN A 40 14.44 11.89 -15.68
C ASN A 40 13.18 11.12 -16.11
N LEU A 41 12.32 10.72 -15.17
CA LEU A 41 11.09 9.97 -15.45
C LEU A 41 9.87 10.88 -15.45
N ALA A 42 8.99 10.62 -16.42
CA ALA A 42 7.71 11.28 -16.53
C ALA A 42 6.69 10.61 -15.58
N MET A 43 6.77 10.94 -14.29
CA MET A 43 5.94 10.32 -13.25
C MET A 43 4.44 10.65 -13.42
N ALA A 44 3.59 9.68 -13.08
CA ALA A 44 2.13 9.90 -13.04
C ALA A 44 1.75 10.96 -11.98
N ASP A 45 2.50 10.98 -10.88
CA ASP A 45 2.47 12.00 -9.83
C ASP A 45 3.84 12.71 -9.73
N PRO A 46 3.97 13.95 -10.26
CA PRO A 46 5.21 14.75 -10.16
C PRO A 46 5.54 15.22 -8.74
N SER A 47 4.58 15.14 -7.82
CA SER A 47 4.69 15.52 -6.42
C SER A 47 4.70 14.30 -5.49
N PHE A 48 5.02 13.10 -6.01
CA PHE A 48 5.03 11.85 -5.23
C PHE A 48 5.92 11.89 -3.98
N ASP A 49 6.87 12.82 -3.92
CA ASP A 49 7.77 13.04 -2.81
C ASP A 49 7.16 13.87 -1.67
N GLN A 50 6.01 14.52 -1.89
CA GLN A 50 5.35 15.42 -0.93
C GLN A 50 4.03 14.84 -0.45
N PRO A 51 3.67 15.00 0.84
CA PRO A 51 2.36 14.58 1.33
C PRO A 51 1.21 15.22 0.53
N GLY A 52 0.39 14.40 -0.11
CA GLY A 52 -0.74 14.82 -0.92
C GLY A 52 -1.92 13.85 -0.88
N PRO A 53 -3.12 14.27 -1.28
CA PRO A 53 -4.28 13.38 -1.36
C PRO A 53 -4.08 12.32 -2.45
N VAL A 54 -4.69 11.14 -2.25
CA VAL A 54 -4.77 10.11 -3.30
C VAL A 54 -6.09 10.29 -4.05
N ASP A 55 -6.02 10.63 -5.34
CA ASP A 55 -7.21 10.87 -6.17
C ASP A 55 -7.83 9.58 -6.74
N LEU A 56 -7.04 8.51 -6.87
CA LEU A 56 -7.48 7.25 -7.47
C LEU A 56 -6.68 6.07 -6.94
N LEU A 57 -7.38 5.04 -6.45
CA LEU A 57 -6.81 3.70 -6.22
C LEU A 57 -7.24 2.75 -7.33
N ILE A 58 -6.28 1.97 -7.81
CA ILE A 58 -6.46 1.00 -8.87
C ILE A 58 -6.17 -0.38 -8.26
N ARG A 59 -7.08 -1.33 -8.49
CA ARG A 59 -6.90 -2.71 -8.03
C ARG A 59 -5.78 -3.42 -8.80
N ALA A 60 -5.15 -4.41 -8.16
CA ALA A 60 -4.03 -5.16 -8.75
C ALA A 60 -4.40 -5.93 -10.02
N ASP A 61 -5.66 -6.33 -10.20
CA ASP A 61 -6.11 -7.02 -11.42
C ASP A 61 -6.10 -6.12 -12.68
N LEU A 62 -6.05 -4.80 -12.50
CA LEU A 62 -5.92 -3.84 -13.59
C LEU A 62 -4.46 -3.52 -13.93
N TYR A 63 -3.50 -3.96 -13.11
CA TYR A 63 -2.07 -3.72 -13.31
C TYR A 63 -1.54 -4.18 -14.69
N PRO A 64 -1.91 -5.36 -15.22
CA PRO A 64 -1.45 -5.78 -16.54
C PRO A 64 -1.90 -4.83 -17.65
N LEU A 65 -3.12 -4.28 -17.55
CA LEU A 65 -3.63 -3.31 -18.53
C LEU A 65 -2.84 -2.00 -18.49
N VAL A 66 -2.30 -1.64 -17.32
CA VAL A 66 -1.46 -0.45 -17.13
C VAL A 66 -0.03 -0.68 -17.64
N MET A 67 0.51 -1.89 -17.49
CA MET A 67 1.88 -2.20 -17.89
C MET A 67 2.05 -2.61 -19.36
N GLU A 68 1.08 -3.33 -19.91
CA GLU A 68 1.16 -3.95 -21.24
C GLU A 68 0.92 -2.93 -22.36
N SER A 69 0.32 -1.79 -22.02
CA SER A 69 0.10 -0.67 -22.92
C SER A 69 1.21 0.37 -22.68
N GLY A 70 2.13 0.55 -23.62
CA GLY A 70 3.26 1.50 -23.51
C GLY A 70 2.92 2.99 -23.35
N LYS A 71 1.64 3.35 -23.17
CA LYS A 71 1.01 4.65 -22.81
C LYS A 71 -0.37 4.27 -22.23
N VAL A 72 -0.98 4.94 -21.23
CA VAL A 72 -2.25 4.46 -20.57
C VAL A 72 -3.17 5.54 -19.98
N VAL A 73 -4.47 5.64 -20.42
CA VAL A 73 -5.44 6.80 -20.30
C VAL A 73 -6.92 6.65 -19.72
N VAL A 74 -7.65 7.67 -19.12
CA VAL A 74 -8.84 7.62 -18.16
C VAL A 74 -10.07 8.07 -18.87
N VAL A 75 -11.15 7.34 -18.65
CA VAL A 75 -12.48 7.92 -18.68
C VAL A 75 -13.23 7.47 -17.42
N LEU A 76 -13.58 8.41 -16.54
CA LEU A 76 -14.52 8.17 -15.45
C LEU A 76 -15.92 8.40 -16.02
N LYS A 77 -16.66 7.33 -16.29
CA LYS A 77 -18.08 7.44 -16.62
C LYS A 77 -18.88 7.34 -15.32
N SER A 78 -19.40 8.47 -14.84
CA SER A 78 -20.45 8.47 -13.83
C SER A 78 -21.79 8.20 -14.51
N SER A 79 -22.16 6.92 -14.66
CA SER A 79 -23.54 6.55 -14.98
C SER A 79 -24.26 6.19 -13.69
N MET A 80 -25.30 6.97 -13.37
CA MET A 80 -26.29 6.59 -12.35
C MET A 80 -26.90 5.22 -12.70
N CYS A 81 -27.21 4.46 -11.65
CA CYS A 81 -27.61 3.05 -11.65
C CYS A 81 -28.75 2.66 -12.60
N GLU A 82 -28.65 1.45 -13.16
CA GLU A 82 -29.82 0.60 -13.46
C GLU A 82 -30.17 -0.27 -12.24
N PRO A 83 -31.47 -0.57 -11.99
CA PRO A 83 -31.97 -1.00 -10.68
C PRO A 83 -31.87 -2.50 -10.41
N HIS A 84 -30.80 -3.16 -10.87
CA HIS A 84 -30.57 -4.60 -10.64
C HIS A 84 -29.13 -4.93 -10.25
N CYS A 85 -28.53 -4.10 -9.39
CA CYS A 85 -27.41 -4.50 -8.55
C CYS A 85 -27.69 -3.98 -7.16
N GLY A 86 -27.73 -4.89 -6.18
CA GLY A 86 -28.05 -4.58 -4.79
C GLY A 86 -27.31 -3.34 -4.33
N LEU A 87 -28.07 -2.30 -4.00
CA LEU A 87 -27.59 -1.03 -3.48
C LEU A 87 -27.05 -1.29 -2.08
N VAL A 88 -25.81 -1.76 -1.99
CA VAL A 88 -25.09 -1.81 -0.73
C VAL A 88 -24.65 -0.38 -0.45
N SER A 89 -25.41 0.28 0.43
CA SER A 89 -25.03 1.55 1.04
C SER A 89 -23.65 1.43 1.68
N LEU A 90 -22.61 1.93 1.01
CA LEU A 90 -21.21 1.81 1.46
C LEU A 90 -20.77 2.89 2.45
N SER A 91 -21.63 3.84 2.83
CA SER A 91 -21.20 4.93 3.70
C SER A 91 -20.98 4.53 5.17
N VAL A 92 -21.56 3.41 5.61
CA VAL A 92 -21.37 2.87 6.97
C VAL A 92 -20.54 1.58 6.96
N SER A 93 -20.50 0.86 5.83
CA SER A 93 -19.94 -0.48 5.78
C SER A 93 -18.47 -0.55 5.37
N LEU A 94 -17.89 0.41 4.64
CA LEU A 94 -16.51 0.20 4.15
C LEU A 94 -15.47 0.20 5.27
N GLU A 95 -15.57 1.12 6.23
CA GLU A 95 -14.64 1.17 7.37
C GLU A 95 -14.81 -0.04 8.28
N GLU A 96 -16.06 -0.44 8.55
CA GLU A 96 -16.34 -1.60 9.40
C GLU A 96 -16.02 -2.93 8.68
N THR A 97 -16.19 -3.00 7.35
CA THR A 97 -15.82 -4.16 6.54
C THR A 97 -14.31 -4.24 6.32
N LEU A 98 -13.62 -3.12 6.12
CA LEU A 98 -12.15 -3.08 6.09
C LEU A 98 -11.58 -3.42 7.47
N ASN A 99 -12.18 -2.91 8.55
CA ASN A 99 -11.82 -3.32 9.91
C ASN A 99 -12.10 -4.80 10.14
N LYS A 100 -13.24 -5.36 9.70
CA LYS A 100 -13.53 -6.80 9.80
C LYS A 100 -12.60 -7.63 8.91
N PHE A 101 -12.24 -7.14 7.74
CA PHE A 101 -11.32 -7.79 6.81
C PHE A 101 -9.91 -7.83 7.41
N TRP A 102 -9.42 -6.71 7.95
CA TRP A 102 -8.15 -6.65 8.68
C TRP A 102 -8.18 -7.37 10.02
N GLN A 103 -9.30 -7.43 10.73
CA GLN A 103 -9.45 -8.30 11.92
C GLN A 103 -9.42 -9.80 11.56
N VAL A 104 -9.84 -10.15 10.35
CA VAL A 104 -9.81 -11.54 9.85
C VAL A 104 -8.42 -11.92 9.33
N GLU A 105 -7.66 -10.97 8.77
CA GLU A 105 -6.27 -11.19 8.34
C GLU A 105 -5.22 -10.94 9.43
N GLU A 106 -5.54 -10.19 10.49
CA GLU A 106 -4.70 -10.16 11.69
C GLU A 106 -4.77 -11.55 12.35
N PRO A 107 -3.70 -12.35 12.30
CA PRO A 107 -3.71 -13.60 13.04
C PRO A 107 -3.97 -13.25 14.51
N ASN A 108 -4.80 -14.06 15.20
CA ASN A 108 -4.97 -13.98 16.65
C ASN A 108 -3.60 -13.73 17.27
N VAL A 109 -3.51 -12.72 18.16
CA VAL A 109 -2.26 -12.35 18.85
C VAL A 109 -1.53 -13.64 19.17
N ALA A 110 -0.38 -13.78 18.51
CA ALA A 110 0.50 -14.92 18.64
C ALA A 110 0.54 -15.30 20.13
N PRO A 111 0.11 -16.52 20.53
CA PRO A 111 0.18 -16.94 21.92
C PRO A 111 1.58 -16.65 22.44
N ARG A 112 1.74 -16.41 23.75
CA ARG A 112 3.09 -16.17 24.32
C ARG A 112 4.09 -17.29 23.94
N GLU A 113 3.59 -18.48 23.61
CA GLU A 113 4.30 -19.65 23.10
C GLU A 113 4.12 -19.85 21.58
N PHE A 114 4.19 -18.78 20.79
CA PHE A 114 4.08 -18.83 19.32
C PHE A 114 5.25 -19.57 18.64
N THR A 115 6.33 -19.80 19.38
CA THR A 115 7.40 -20.75 19.06
C THR A 115 7.55 -21.74 20.20
N GLU A 116 8.26 -22.86 19.99
CA GLU A 116 8.40 -23.99 20.92
C GLU A 116 8.70 -23.60 22.38
N HIS A 117 9.23 -22.40 22.63
CA HIS A 117 9.45 -21.83 23.97
C HIS A 117 9.01 -20.36 24.16
N GLY A 118 8.33 -19.74 23.21
CA GLY A 118 7.90 -18.33 23.32
C GLY A 118 9.05 -17.30 23.37
N GLN A 119 10.27 -17.72 23.06
CA GLN A 119 11.48 -16.93 23.24
C GLN A 119 11.68 -15.87 22.15
N CYS A 120 11.09 -16.06 20.96
CA CYS A 120 11.31 -15.13 19.84
C CYS A 120 10.83 -13.72 20.14
N GLU A 121 9.63 -13.59 20.73
CA GLU A 121 9.08 -12.28 21.11
C GLU A 121 9.92 -11.62 22.20
N GLN A 122 10.41 -12.41 23.16
CA GLN A 122 11.30 -11.92 24.22
C GLN A 122 12.66 -11.48 23.67
N ILE A 123 13.26 -12.24 22.76
CA ILE A 123 14.53 -11.90 22.09
C ILE A 123 14.35 -10.62 21.28
N PHE A 124 13.25 -10.50 20.53
CA PHE A 124 12.92 -9.29 19.81
C PHE A 124 12.78 -8.11 20.76
N CYS A 125 11.90 -8.16 21.76
CA CYS A 125 11.69 -7.04 22.70
C CYS A 125 12.97 -6.63 23.45
N ASN A 126 13.81 -7.60 23.85
CA ASN A 126 14.99 -7.32 24.67
C ASN A 126 16.21 -6.90 23.88
N GLN A 127 16.35 -7.36 22.63
CA GLN A 127 17.60 -7.23 21.86
C GLN A 127 17.43 -6.48 20.53
N MET A 128 16.21 -6.06 20.22
CA MET A 128 15.93 -5.19 19.09
C MET A 128 16.58 -3.82 19.30
N SER A 129 17.40 -3.38 18.34
CA SER A 129 18.05 -2.08 18.38
C SER A 129 17.99 -1.36 17.03
N ARG A 130 18.05 -0.03 17.07
CA ARG A 130 18.10 0.81 15.86
C ARG A 130 19.53 1.26 15.63
N LEU A 131 20.02 1.07 14.41
CA LEU A 131 21.35 1.49 13.98
C LEU A 131 21.37 2.99 13.63
N ASP A 132 22.57 3.57 13.58
CA ASP A 132 22.79 4.99 13.28
C ASP A 132 22.31 5.39 11.87
N ASP A 133 22.22 4.43 10.95
CA ASP A 133 21.67 4.63 9.60
C ASP A 133 20.13 4.54 9.54
N GLY A 134 19.48 4.35 10.68
CA GLY A 134 18.04 4.27 10.82
C GLY A 134 17.45 2.87 10.57
N ARG A 135 18.25 1.87 10.20
CA ARG A 135 17.80 0.47 10.05
C ARG A 135 17.62 -0.20 11.41
N PHE A 136 16.81 -1.25 11.40
CA PHE A 136 16.53 -2.08 12.56
C PHE A 136 17.41 -3.33 12.55
N SER A 137 18.03 -3.63 13.69
CA SER A 137 18.87 -4.81 13.90
C SER A 137 18.18 -5.74 14.91
N VAL A 138 17.82 -6.93 14.44
CA VAL A 138 17.21 -8.00 15.25
C VAL A 138 18.15 -9.21 15.24
N PRO A 139 18.52 -9.77 16.39
CA PRO A 139 19.31 -10.98 16.44
C PRO A 139 18.50 -12.20 15.97
N LEU A 140 19.19 -13.13 15.31
CA LEU A 140 18.57 -14.38 14.86
C LEU A 140 18.29 -15.29 16.07
N PRO A 141 17.04 -15.72 16.32
CA PRO A 141 16.61 -16.31 17.59
C PRO A 141 17.37 -17.58 18.04
N PHE A 142 17.85 -18.40 17.08
CA PHE A 142 18.38 -19.74 17.37
C PHE A 142 19.79 -19.98 16.83
N ARG A 143 20.50 -18.91 16.42
CA ARG A 143 21.83 -19.07 15.84
C ARG A 143 22.86 -19.18 16.96
N VAL A 144 23.32 -20.41 17.22
CA VAL A 144 24.46 -20.66 18.10
C VAL A 144 25.71 -20.07 17.43
N PRO A 145 26.62 -19.39 18.17
CA PRO A 145 27.89 -18.96 17.62
C PRO A 145 28.61 -20.17 17.02
N VAL A 146 29.00 -20.07 15.75
CA VAL A 146 29.90 -21.06 15.16
C VAL A 146 31.24 -20.88 15.86
N SER A 147 31.66 -21.89 16.62
CA SER A 147 32.99 -21.94 17.24
C SER A 147 34.04 -21.70 16.15
N PRO A 148 34.98 -20.76 16.33
CA PRO A 148 36.13 -20.71 15.46
C PRO A 148 37.03 -21.92 15.80
N ASP A 149 37.13 -22.87 14.86
CA ASP A 149 38.19 -23.89 14.85
C ASP A 149 39.57 -23.23 14.65
#